data_AF-A0A965V5Q0-F1
#
_entry.id   AF-A0A965V5Q0-F1
#
_cell.length_a   1.000
_cell.length_b   1.000
_cell.length_c   1.000
_cell.angle_alpha   90.00
_cell.angle_beta   90.00
_cell.angle_gamma   90.00
#
_symmetry.space_group_name_H-M   'P 1'
#
loop_
_entity.id
_entity.type
_entity.pdbx_description
1 polymer ?
#
loop_
_entity_poly.entity_id
_entity_poly.type
_entity_poly.pdbx_seq_one_letter_code
_entity_poly.pdbx_strand_id
1 'polypeptide(L)'
;MILLILNPDLYPKFYSNSELNNDGYTTIFLGLSSLLLFSLPLYASLQKRETLQHLYRFGRFGIYLNILHVTSIGAKGWFIPTNWPYFMPPITLIFVAQAALIILINKFVLKKNK
;
A
#
# COMPACT_ATOMS: atom_id res chain seq x y z
N MET A 1 -19.38 -1.59 9.72
CA MET A 1 -18.11 -1.98 10.38
C MET A 1 -16.93 -1.09 9.95
N ILE A 2 -16.62 -0.94 8.66
CA ILE A 2 -15.45 -0.14 8.21
C ILE A 2 -15.50 1.35 8.61
N LEU A 3 -16.67 1.99 8.53
CA LEU A 3 -16.84 3.40 8.95
C LEU A 3 -16.70 3.61 10.47
N LEU A 4 -16.92 2.56 11.28
CA LEU A 4 -16.74 2.63 12.74
C LEU A 4 -15.25 2.58 13.15
N ILE A 5 -14.38 2.08 12.27
CA ILE A 5 -12.92 2.02 12.50
C ILE A 5 -12.25 3.36 12.13
N LEU A 6 -12.83 4.12 11.20
CA LEU A 6 -12.43 5.47 10.84
C LEU A 6 -12.98 6.49 11.87
N ASN A 7 -12.48 6.38 13.10
CA ASN A 7 -12.75 7.35 14.16
C ASN A 7 -11.53 8.28 14.32
N PRO A 8 -11.71 9.61 14.41
CA PRO A 8 -10.63 10.54 14.77
C PRO A 8 -9.85 10.15 16.03
N ASP A 9 -10.47 9.47 17.00
CA ASP A 9 -9.78 9.01 18.22
C ASP A 9 -8.69 7.95 17.93
N LEU A 10 -8.91 7.11 16.92
CA LEU A 10 -7.99 6.04 16.54
C LEU A 10 -6.94 6.49 15.52
N TYR A 11 -7.30 7.46 14.66
CA TYR A 11 -6.45 7.93 13.58
C TYR A 11 -6.37 9.47 13.51
N PRO A 12 -5.92 10.15 14.58
CA PRO A 12 -5.96 11.62 14.67
C PRO A 12 -5.19 12.31 13.55
N LYS A 13 -4.15 11.65 13.00
CA LYS A 13 -3.35 12.14 11.88
C LYS A 13 -4.16 12.38 10.60
N PHE A 14 -5.25 11.66 10.37
CA PHE A 14 -6.05 11.77 9.15
C PHE A 14 -7.24 12.73 9.30
N TYR A 15 -7.39 13.36 10.45
CA TYR A 15 -8.51 14.27 10.72
C TYR A 15 -8.02 15.67 11.06
N SER A 16 -8.82 16.66 10.69
CA SER A 16 -8.71 18.06 11.09
C SER A 16 -10.11 18.54 11.43
N ASN A 17 -10.34 19.04 12.65
CA ASN A 17 -11.65 19.50 13.11
C ASN A 17 -12.77 18.45 12.92
N SER A 18 -12.49 17.19 13.21
CA SER A 18 -13.40 16.04 13.04
C SER A 18 -13.77 15.68 11.59
N GLU A 19 -13.19 16.36 10.60
CA GLU A 19 -13.31 16.02 9.18
C GLU A 19 -12.03 15.36 8.68
N LEU A 20 -12.13 14.53 7.64
CA LEU A 20 -10.96 13.97 6.96
C LEU A 20 -10.12 15.11 6.38
N ASN A 21 -8.82 15.09 6.66
CA ASN A 21 -7.88 16.00 6.03
C ASN A 21 -7.43 15.46 4.67
N ASN A 22 -6.67 16.26 3.91
CA ASN A 22 -6.20 15.86 2.59
C ASN A 22 -5.33 14.59 2.63
N ASP A 23 -4.52 14.41 3.68
CA ASP A 23 -3.71 13.19 3.88
C ASP A 23 -4.60 11.95 4.08
N GLY A 24 -5.73 12.11 4.78
CA GLY A 24 -6.74 11.07 4.99
C GLY A 24 -7.43 10.68 3.69
N TYR A 25 -7.94 11.66 2.93
CA TYR A 25 -8.59 11.41 1.63
C TYR A 25 -7.65 10.73 0.64
N THR A 26 -6.42 11.22 0.51
CA THR A 26 -5.42 10.64 -0.40
C THR A 26 -5.07 9.21 0.00
N THR A 27 -4.88 8.95 1.29
CA THR A 27 -4.59 7.60 1.79
C THR A 27 -5.74 6.64 1.50
N ILE A 28 -6.99 7.02 1.79
CA ILE A 28 -8.18 6.21 1.49
C ILE A 28 -8.30 5.94 -0.02
N PHE A 29 -8.12 6.97 -0.83
CA PHE A 29 -8.20 6.86 -2.29
C PHE A 29 -7.16 5.89 -2.86
N LEU A 30 -5.92 5.96 -2.40
CA LEU A 30 -4.85 5.05 -2.81
C LEU A 30 -5.14 3.61 -2.37
N GLY A 31 -5.64 3.43 -1.14
CA GLY A 31 -6.00 2.12 -0.60
C GLY A 31 -7.13 1.48 -1.40
N LEU A 32 -8.23 2.22 -1.64
CA LEU A 32 -9.37 1.75 -2.42
C LEU A 32 -8.96 1.41 -3.87
N SER A 33 -8.18 2.27 -4.50
CA SER A 33 -7.70 2.04 -5.86
C SER A 33 -6.82 0.79 -5.96
N SER A 34 -5.95 0.56 -4.96
CA SER A 34 -5.13 -0.65 -4.90
C SER A 34 -5.98 -1.92 -4.73
N LEU A 35 -7.03 -1.87 -3.90
CA LEU A 35 -7.96 -2.97 -3.68
C LEU A 35 -8.72 -3.33 -4.97
N LEU A 36 -9.19 -2.33 -5.71
CA LEU A 36 -9.84 -2.54 -7.00
C LEU A 36 -8.88 -3.22 -7.99
N LEU A 37 -7.62 -2.79 -8.07
CA LEU A 37 -6.63 -3.43 -8.94
C LEU A 37 -6.28 -4.87 -8.51
N PHE A 38 -6.29 -5.18 -7.22
CA PHE A 38 -6.07 -6.56 -6.73
C PHE A 38 -7.30 -7.46 -6.90
N SER A 39 -8.50 -6.91 -7.03
CA SER A 39 -9.70 -7.70 -7.30
C SER A 39 -9.66 -8.39 -8.67
N LEU A 40 -9.02 -7.79 -9.66
CA LEU A 40 -8.85 -8.35 -11.02
C LEU A 40 -8.02 -9.65 -11.05
N PRO A 41 -6.77 -9.71 -10.53
CA PRO A 41 -6.01 -10.95 -10.46
C PRO A 41 -6.65 -11.98 -9.52
N LEU A 42 -7.33 -11.54 -8.45
CA LEU A 42 -8.10 -12.45 -7.60
C LEU A 42 -9.21 -13.14 -8.40
N TYR A 43 -10.00 -12.38 -9.16
CA TYR A 43 -11.03 -12.94 -10.03
C TYR A 43 -10.45 -13.92 -11.06
N ALA A 44 -9.34 -13.55 -11.71
CA ALA A 44 -8.64 -14.43 -12.65
C ALA A 44 -8.16 -15.74 -11.98
N SER A 45 -7.68 -15.66 -10.73
CA SER A 45 -7.24 -16.81 -9.94
C SER A 45 -8.39 -17.77 -9.61
N LEU A 46 -9.56 -17.23 -9.30
CA LEU A 46 -10.76 -18.01 -9.00
C LEU A 46 -11.30 -18.75 -10.24
N GLN A 47 -11.23 -18.12 -11.41
CA GLN A 47 -11.73 -18.71 -12.66
C GLN A 47 -10.80 -19.78 -13.26
N LYS A 48 -9.50 -19.76 -12.95
CA LYS A 48 -8.48 -20.72 -13.46
C LYS A 48 -8.45 -20.87 -14.99
N ARG A 49 -8.83 -19.82 -15.74
CA ARG A 49 -8.83 -19.79 -17.21
C ARG A 49 -7.57 -19.13 -17.75
N GLU A 50 -6.94 -19.72 -18.77
CA GLU A 50 -5.74 -19.16 -19.40
C GLU A 50 -6.01 -17.82 -20.11
N THR A 51 -7.21 -17.62 -20.65
CA THR A 51 -7.60 -16.37 -21.32
C THR A 51 -7.56 -15.15 -20.40
N LEU A 52 -7.65 -15.35 -19.08
CA LEU A 52 -7.65 -14.29 -18.07
C LEU A 52 -6.24 -13.97 -17.52
N GLN A 53 -5.19 -14.62 -18.03
CA GLN A 53 -3.82 -14.40 -17.53
C GLN A 53 -3.33 -12.94 -17.69
N HIS A 54 -3.86 -12.20 -18.67
CA HIS A 54 -3.53 -10.79 -18.86
C HIS A 54 -3.93 -9.93 -17.65
N LEU A 55 -4.95 -10.35 -16.87
CA LEU A 55 -5.40 -9.63 -15.68
C LEU A 55 -4.37 -9.59 -14.54
N TYR A 56 -3.45 -10.56 -14.47
CA TYR A 56 -2.36 -10.56 -13.48
C TYR A 56 -1.40 -9.38 -13.65
N ARG A 57 -1.36 -8.75 -14.83
CA ARG A 57 -0.56 -7.54 -15.05
C ARG A 57 -1.07 -6.36 -14.22
N PHE A 58 -2.38 -6.27 -13.97
CA PHE A 58 -2.98 -5.23 -13.12
C PHE A 58 -2.55 -5.36 -11.66
N GLY A 59 -2.28 -6.58 -11.18
CA GLY A 59 -1.73 -6.80 -9.85
C GLY A 59 -0.39 -6.08 -9.63
N ARG A 60 0.44 -5.92 -10.68
CA ARG A 60 1.69 -5.16 -10.59
C ARG A 60 1.44 -3.68 -10.33
N PHE A 61 0.43 -3.09 -10.98
CA PHE A 61 0.00 -1.72 -10.72
C PHE A 61 -0.58 -1.58 -9.30
N GLY A 62 -1.33 -2.59 -8.84
CA GLY A 62 -1.81 -2.68 -7.46
C GLY A 62 -0.68 -2.60 -6.42
N ILE A 63 0.46 -3.25 -6.68
CA ILE A 63 1.65 -3.18 -5.80
C ILE A 63 2.18 -1.74 -5.70
N TYR A 64 2.33 -1.04 -6.83
CA TYR A 64 2.82 0.35 -6.81
C TYR A 64 1.86 1.29 -6.06
N LEU A 65 0.55 1.15 -6.28
CA LEU A 65 -0.44 1.95 -5.53
C LEU A 65 -0.42 1.62 -4.04
N ASN A 66 -0.22 0.36 -3.66
CA ASN A 66 -0.14 -0.03 -2.26
C ASN A 66 1.14 0.52 -1.59
N ILE A 67 2.27 0.56 -2.31
CA ILE A 67 3.48 1.23 -1.83
C ILE A 67 3.20 2.72 -1.59
N LEU A 68 2.55 3.40 -2.55
CA LEU A 68 2.18 4.81 -2.39
C LEU A 68 1.21 5.03 -1.21
N HIS A 69 0.22 4.16 -1.04
CA HIS A 69 -0.72 4.17 0.09
C HIS A 69 0.01 4.07 1.43
N VAL A 70 0.90 3.08 1.59
CA VAL A 70 1.62 2.92 2.86
C VAL A 70 2.65 4.04 3.08
N THR A 71 3.22 4.57 1.99
CA THR A 71 4.10 5.74 2.04
C THR A 71 3.37 6.98 2.52
N SER A 72 2.15 7.26 2.06
CA SER A 72 1.36 8.41 2.53
C SER A 72 1.05 8.31 4.04
N ILE A 73 0.86 7.10 4.55
CA ILE A 73 0.67 6.84 5.98
C ILE A 73 1.96 7.13 6.77
N GLY A 74 3.12 6.69 6.30
CA GLY A 74 4.33 6.60 7.13
C GLY A 74 5.41 7.67 6.90
N ALA A 75 5.51 8.25 5.70
CA ALA A 75 6.73 8.95 5.25
C ALA A 75 7.24 10.05 6.19
N LYS A 76 6.33 10.85 6.77
CA LYS A 76 6.66 11.95 7.68
C LYS A 76 7.46 11.51 8.92
N GLY A 77 7.33 10.24 9.35
CA GLY A 77 7.97 9.73 10.58
C GLY A 77 9.16 8.80 10.35
N TRP A 78 9.48 8.45 9.10
CA TRP A 78 10.49 7.41 8.84
C TRP A 78 11.90 7.81 9.24
N PHE A 79 12.29 9.06 8.99
CA PHE A 79 13.66 9.54 9.21
C PHE A 79 13.86 10.24 10.57
N ILE A 80 12.88 10.13 11.46
CA ILE A 80 12.95 10.71 12.81
C ILE A 80 12.89 9.56 13.83
N PRO A 81 14.05 9.03 14.27
CA PRO A 81 14.09 7.87 15.17
C PRO A 81 13.40 8.11 16.51
N THR A 82 13.28 9.36 16.96
CA THR A 82 12.54 9.71 18.19
C THR A 82 11.04 9.50 18.07
N ASN A 83 10.51 9.44 16.84
CA ASN A 83 9.09 9.17 16.58
C ASN A 83 8.80 7.67 16.40
N TRP A 84 9.83 6.83 16.50
CA TRP A 84 9.69 5.39 16.32
C TRP A 84 9.10 4.75 17.57
N PRO A 85 8.07 3.90 17.42
CA PRO A 85 7.49 3.20 18.56
C PRO A 85 8.58 2.31 19.17
N TYR A 86 8.93 2.57 20.43
CA TYR A 86 9.98 1.84 21.15
C TYR A 86 11.35 1.84 20.45
N PHE A 87 11.68 2.92 19.70
CA PHE A 87 12.90 3.02 18.89
C PHE A 87 13.03 1.92 17.81
N MET A 88 11.93 1.26 17.44
CA MET A 88 11.89 0.28 16.36
C MET A 88 11.38 0.91 15.06
N PRO A 89 11.97 0.58 13.89
CA PRO A 89 11.51 1.12 12.62
C PRO A 89 10.01 0.86 12.43
N PRO A 90 9.22 1.88 12.05
CA PRO A 90 7.78 1.72 11.88
C PRO A 90 7.45 0.63 10.86
N ILE A 91 6.39 -0.13 11.09
CA ILE A 91 5.98 -1.23 10.19
C ILE A 91 5.75 -0.75 8.74
N THR A 92 5.31 0.50 8.57
CA THR A 92 5.14 1.13 7.25
C THR A 92 6.45 1.29 6.50
N LEU A 93 7.54 1.61 7.21
CA LEU A 93 8.89 1.70 6.63
C LEU A 93 9.38 0.32 6.22
N ILE A 94 9.24 -0.67 7.10
CA ILE A 94 9.64 -2.06 6.84
C ILE A 94 8.93 -2.59 5.60
N PHE A 95 7.61 -2.39 5.52
CA PHE A 95 6.80 -2.81 4.38
C PHE A 95 7.30 -2.19 3.06
N VAL A 96 7.51 -0.87 3.03
CA VAL A 96 7.95 -0.18 1.81
C VAL A 96 9.36 -0.60 1.42
N ALA A 97 10.27 -0.77 2.39
CA ALA A 97 11.63 -1.25 2.14
C ALA A 97 11.63 -2.68 1.56
N GLN A 98 10.81 -3.58 2.12
CA GLN A 98 10.66 -4.95 1.61
C GLN A 98 10.09 -4.96 0.18
N ALA A 99 9.04 -4.18 -0.07
CA ALA A 99 8.42 -4.10 -1.39
C ALA A 99 9.39 -3.53 -2.44
N ALA A 100 10.16 -2.50 -2.09
CA ALA A 100 11.20 -1.94 -2.94
C ALA A 100 12.29 -2.95 -3.26
N LEU A 101 12.74 -3.73 -2.27
CA LEU A 101 13.73 -4.79 -2.46
C LEU A 101 13.23 -5.86 -3.45
N ILE A 102 11.99 -6.32 -3.32
CA ILE A 102 11.40 -7.32 -4.23
C ILE A 102 11.33 -6.79 -5.67
N ILE A 103 10.91 -5.54 -5.85
CA ILE A 103 10.85 -4.90 -7.18
C ILE A 103 12.26 -4.79 -7.78
N LEU A 104 13.24 -4.42 -6.96
CA LEU A 104 14.63 -4.28 -7.37
C LEU A 104 15.22 -5.64 -7.79
N ILE A 105 15.04 -6.69 -6.99
CA ILE A 105 15.46 -8.06 -7.32
C ILE A 105 14.82 -8.52 -8.64
N ASN A 106 13.51 -8.33 -8.80
CA ASN A 106 12.83 -8.70 -10.04
C ASN A 106 13.40 -7.96 -11.27
N LYS A 107 13.72 -6.67 -11.12
CA LYS A 107 14.29 -5.87 -12.21
C LYS A 107 15.72 -6.27 -12.56
N PHE A 108 16.58 -6.53 -11.57
CA PHE A 108 18.02 -6.75 -11.79
C PHE A 108 18.42 -8.22 -11.97
N VAL A 109 17.73 -9.15 -11.30
CA VAL A 109 18.11 -10.57 -11.31
C VAL A 109 17.33 -11.33 -12.38
N LEU A 110 15.99 -11.19 -12.40
CA LEU A 110 15.15 -11.99 -13.29
C LEU A 110 15.10 -11.45 -14.72
N LYS A 111 15.23 -10.13 -14.91
CA LYS A 111 15.24 -9.53 -16.25
C LYS A 111 16.61 -9.60 -16.95
N LYS A 112 17.69 -9.77 -16.20
CA LYS A 112 19.05 -9.97 -16.76
C LYS A 112 19.24 -11.39 -17.32
N ASN A 113 18.44 -12.34 -16.86
CA ASN A 113 18.51 -13.76 -17.24
C ASN A 113 17.45 -14.16 -18.31
N LYS A 114 16.83 -13.18 -18.97
CA LYS A 114 15.96 -13.36 -20.14
C LYS A 114 16.54 -12.59 -21.31
#